data_AF-A0A0D0BKM0-F1
#
_entry.id   AF-A0A0D0BKM0-F1
#
_cell.length_a   1.000
_cell.length_b   1.000
_cell.length_c   1.000
_cell.angle_alpha   90.00
_cell.angle_beta   90.00
_cell.angle_gamma   90.00
#
_symmetry.space_group_name_H-M   'P 1'
#
loop_
_entity.id
_entity.type
_entity.pdbx_description
1 polymer ?
#
loop_
_entity_poly.entity_id
_entity_poly.type
_entity_poly.pdbx_seq_one_letter_code
_entity_poly.pdbx_strand_id
1 'polypeptide(L)'
;MPPRAESKLAGGAGAMHTRSRTVTSGMTPLLSSPISPLMTMFSISTTHTVMTSVPPAYYIQHAPVSIQTAKLNTQSFEKIEVLDRSKNNWSNWSFAIKLVLNQHLVSGYLMGAIAAPDPLLKPGTFNNWTLNNIAIVSALCSRVTHEDQCLLEDVTNAKNTWDTLCQHHEKVGPIAQIILIQEVL
;
A
#
# COMPACT_ATOMS: atom_id res chain seq x y z
N MET A 1 -8.50 41.45 -33.75
CA MET A 1 -9.67 41.86 -32.96
C MET A 1 -10.20 40.66 -32.20
N PRO A 2 -10.32 40.69 -30.87
CA PRO A 2 -11.05 39.67 -30.11
C PRO A 2 -12.48 40.15 -29.79
N PRO A 3 -13.42 39.24 -29.48
CA PRO A 3 -14.53 39.53 -28.60
C PRO A 3 -14.38 38.81 -27.26
N ARG A 4 -14.71 39.55 -26.19
CA ARG A 4 -14.72 39.13 -24.79
C ARG A 4 -16.19 39.19 -24.33
N ALA A 5 -16.68 38.13 -23.69
CA ALA A 5 -17.92 38.13 -22.92
C ALA A 5 -17.64 37.23 -21.70
N GLU A 6 -17.48 37.76 -20.50
CA GLU A 6 -18.48 38.39 -19.61
C GLU A 6 -19.46 37.39 -18.97
N SER A 7 -19.70 37.64 -17.69
CA SER A 7 -20.13 36.68 -16.68
C SER A 7 -21.62 36.74 -16.39
N LYS A 8 -22.15 35.69 -15.74
CA LYS A 8 -23.38 35.83 -14.95
C LYS A 8 -23.34 34.96 -13.70
N LEU A 9 -23.71 35.56 -12.57
CA LEU A 9 -23.61 34.98 -11.23
C LEU A 9 -24.99 35.08 -10.55
N ALA A 10 -25.51 33.95 -10.09
CA ALA A 10 -26.63 33.78 -9.16
C ALA A 10 -26.66 32.29 -8.78
N GLY A 11 -26.98 31.83 -7.56
CA GLY A 11 -27.43 32.52 -6.35
C GLY A 11 -28.33 31.55 -5.57
N GLY A 12 -28.20 31.44 -4.25
CA GLY A 12 -29.08 30.57 -3.45
C GLY A 12 -28.45 30.06 -2.15
N ALA A 13 -28.83 30.66 -1.02
CA ALA A 13 -28.54 30.16 0.32
C ALA A 13 -29.70 29.30 0.84
N GLY A 14 -29.40 28.33 1.71
CA GLY A 14 -30.42 27.47 2.33
C GLY A 14 -29.88 26.70 3.52
N ALA A 15 -29.91 27.30 4.71
CA ALA A 15 -29.58 26.63 5.97
C ALA A 15 -30.86 26.33 6.75
N MET A 16 -30.95 25.15 7.38
CA MET A 16 -31.86 24.94 8.52
C MET A 16 -31.27 23.97 9.56
N HIS A 17 -31.26 24.43 10.80
CA HIS A 17 -31.12 23.60 12.00
C HIS A 17 -32.47 22.95 12.35
N THR A 18 -32.43 21.83 13.06
CA THR A 18 -33.43 21.57 14.11
C THR A 18 -32.84 20.79 15.28
N ARG A 19 -33.46 20.96 16.45
CA ARG A 19 -32.94 20.66 17.79
C ARG A 19 -34.05 19.98 18.58
N SER A 20 -33.73 18.95 19.35
CA SER A 20 -34.66 18.36 20.33
C SER A 20 -34.02 18.23 21.72
N ARG A 21 -34.72 18.77 22.73
CA ARG A 21 -34.61 18.44 24.17
C ARG A 21 -35.91 17.67 24.54
N THR A 22 -35.98 16.89 25.62
CA THR A 22 -36.36 17.33 27.00
C THR A 22 -36.33 16.08 27.91
N VAL A 23 -35.73 16.04 29.12
CA VAL A 23 -36.27 16.24 30.50
C VAL A 23 -37.61 15.47 30.76
N THR A 24 -37.98 14.84 31.91
CA THR A 24 -37.85 15.15 33.36
C THR A 24 -38.32 13.98 34.27
N SER A 25 -37.96 13.97 35.57
CA SER A 25 -38.72 13.51 36.79
C SER A 25 -37.85 12.67 37.77
N GLY A 26 -37.95 12.74 39.12
CA GLY A 26 -38.85 13.46 40.04
C GLY A 26 -38.43 13.31 41.55
N MET A 27 -39.22 13.85 42.51
CA MET A 27 -38.77 14.34 43.85
C MET A 27 -39.89 14.27 44.95
N THR A 28 -39.71 14.19 46.30
CA THR A 28 -38.48 14.02 47.15
C THR A 28 -38.61 13.24 48.50
N PRO A 29 -39.34 13.67 49.59
CA PRO A 29 -38.74 13.61 50.96
C PRO A 29 -39.57 13.03 52.15
N LEU A 30 -39.00 13.20 53.38
CA LEU A 30 -39.49 12.97 54.78
C LEU A 30 -39.20 11.59 55.44
N LEU A 31 -38.86 11.45 56.75
CA LEU A 31 -38.43 12.39 57.83
C LEU A 31 -37.76 11.61 59.02
N SER A 32 -37.01 12.34 59.87
CA SER A 32 -36.70 12.07 61.32
C SER A 32 -35.63 11.06 61.75
N SER A 33 -34.78 11.52 62.69
CA SER A 33 -33.91 10.76 63.63
C SER A 33 -34.44 10.96 65.08
N PRO A 34 -34.09 10.15 66.11
CA PRO A 34 -32.76 10.25 66.76
C PRO A 34 -32.16 9.00 67.50
N ILE A 35 -30.81 8.95 67.50
CA ILE A 35 -29.88 8.60 68.64
C ILE A 35 -29.85 7.17 69.26
N SER A 36 -28.75 6.43 68.94
CA SER A 36 -27.88 5.56 69.80
C SER A 36 -28.40 4.28 70.51
N PRO A 37 -27.50 3.34 70.95
CA PRO A 37 -26.08 3.12 70.63
C PRO A 37 -25.71 1.69 70.14
N LEU A 38 -24.51 1.62 69.56
CA LEU A 38 -23.61 0.47 69.33
C LEU A 38 -23.90 -0.86 70.10
N MET A 39 -24.08 -1.95 69.36
CA MET A 39 -23.54 -3.28 69.71
C MET A 39 -23.02 -4.00 68.46
N THR A 40 -21.81 -4.56 68.57
CA THR A 40 -21.05 -5.13 67.45
C THR A 40 -21.47 -6.56 67.13
N MET A 41 -21.83 -6.83 65.88
CA MET A 41 -21.91 -8.18 65.30
C MET A 41 -21.07 -8.21 64.03
N PHE A 42 -19.93 -8.91 64.07
CA PHE A 42 -19.09 -9.13 62.88
C PHE A 42 -19.75 -10.16 61.96
N SER A 43 -20.57 -9.71 61.01
CA SER A 43 -21.00 -10.53 59.88
C SER A 43 -19.88 -10.63 58.85
N ILE A 44 -19.35 -11.84 58.65
CA ILE A 44 -18.37 -12.13 57.60
C ILE A 44 -19.11 -12.18 56.25
N SER A 45 -19.35 -11.03 55.64
CA SER A 45 -19.82 -10.95 54.26
C SER A 45 -18.65 -11.17 53.30
N THR A 46 -18.56 -12.38 52.73
CA THR A 46 -17.67 -12.66 51.61
C THR A 46 -18.11 -11.86 50.39
N THR A 47 -17.51 -10.67 50.20
CA THR A 47 -17.68 -9.90 48.97
C THR A 47 -16.96 -10.63 47.84
N HIS A 48 -17.72 -11.36 47.02
CA HIS A 48 -17.24 -11.83 45.72
C HIS A 48 -17.08 -10.64 44.79
N THR A 49 -15.92 -9.98 44.88
CA THR A 49 -15.49 -8.99 43.90
C THR A 49 -15.35 -9.68 42.55
N VAL A 50 -16.32 -9.47 41.66
CA VAL A 50 -16.20 -9.87 40.26
C VAL A 50 -15.08 -9.04 39.65
N MET A 51 -13.86 -9.59 39.62
CA MET A 51 -12.79 -9.04 38.82
C MET A 51 -13.15 -9.21 37.35
N THR A 52 -13.77 -8.18 36.77
CA THR A 52 -13.73 -7.97 35.32
C THR A 52 -12.29 -7.66 34.95
N SER A 53 -11.48 -8.70 34.72
CA SER A 53 -10.14 -8.56 34.17
C SER A 53 -10.27 -8.03 32.75
N VAL A 54 -10.15 -6.71 32.58
CA VAL A 54 -9.93 -6.11 31.26
C VAL A 54 -8.59 -6.66 30.78
N PRO A 55 -8.54 -7.47 29.70
CA PRO A 55 -7.27 -8.00 29.23
C PRO A 55 -6.42 -6.81 28.76
N PRO A 56 -5.13 -6.77 29.11
CA PRO A 56 -4.25 -5.73 28.60
C PRO A 56 -4.24 -5.79 27.07
N ALA A 57 -4.70 -4.70 26.44
CA ALA A 57 -4.65 -4.55 25.00
C ALA A 57 -3.18 -4.35 24.59
N TYR A 58 -2.48 -5.47 24.36
CA TYR A 58 -1.14 -5.48 23.77
C TYR A 58 -1.24 -5.03 22.30
N TYR A 59 -1.35 -3.72 22.10
CA TYR A 59 -1.12 -3.12 20.79
C TYR A 59 0.34 -3.40 20.42
N ILE A 60 0.55 -4.39 19.55
CA ILE A 60 1.84 -4.59 18.89
C ILE A 60 2.07 -3.34 18.06
N GLN A 61 2.87 -2.42 18.61
CA GLN A 61 3.28 -1.21 17.92
C GLN A 61 4.26 -1.63 16.83
N HIS A 62 3.73 -2.02 15.67
CA HIS A 62 4.53 -2.40 14.52
C HIS A 62 5.50 -1.27 14.21
N ALA A 63 6.81 -1.57 14.29
CA ALA A 63 7.84 -0.62 13.96
C ALA A 63 7.56 -0.05 12.54
N PRO A 64 7.61 1.28 12.35
CA PRO A 64 7.24 1.86 11.07
C PRO A 64 8.15 1.30 9.97
N VAL A 65 7.54 0.64 8.98
CA VAL A 65 8.26 0.13 7.80
C VAL A 65 9.03 1.28 7.16
N SER A 66 10.35 1.21 7.23
CA SER A 66 11.26 2.23 6.72
C SER A 66 11.75 1.81 5.34
N ILE A 67 11.37 2.56 4.32
CA ILE A 67 11.86 2.38 2.96
C ILE A 67 13.10 3.26 2.80
N GLN A 68 14.26 2.60 2.69
CA GLN A 68 15.51 3.26 2.36
C GLN A 68 15.72 3.31 0.84
N THR A 69 16.41 4.33 0.36
CA THR A 69 16.81 4.42 -1.05
C THR A 69 17.89 3.38 -1.32
N ALA A 70 17.60 2.43 -2.19
CA ALA A 70 18.52 1.39 -2.59
C ALA A 70 19.56 1.95 -3.55
N LYS A 71 20.84 1.77 -3.22
CA LYS A 71 21.94 2.08 -4.13
C LYS A 71 22.10 0.93 -5.13
N LEU A 72 21.21 0.87 -6.12
CA LEU A 72 21.36 -0.03 -7.27
C LEU A 72 22.65 0.34 -8.01
N ASN A 73 23.56 -0.63 -8.16
CA ASN A 73 24.73 -0.45 -9.01
C ASN A 73 24.36 -0.86 -10.44
N THR A 74 24.40 0.08 -11.39
CA THR A 74 24.11 -0.19 -12.81
C THR A 74 25.03 -1.26 -13.39
N GLN A 75 26.28 -1.34 -12.91
CA GLN A 75 27.25 -2.36 -13.33
C GLN A 75 26.82 -3.79 -12.96
N SER A 76 25.97 -3.97 -11.94
CA SER A 76 25.39 -5.28 -11.61
C SER A 76 24.49 -5.80 -12.74
N PHE A 77 23.87 -4.90 -13.51
CA PHE A 77 23.01 -5.22 -14.64
C PHE A 77 23.79 -5.35 -15.96
N GLU A 78 24.96 -4.72 -16.09
CA GLU A 78 25.76 -4.71 -17.33
C GLU A 78 26.10 -6.11 -17.86
N LYS A 79 26.25 -7.10 -16.97
CA LYS A 79 26.56 -8.50 -17.30
C LYS A 79 25.33 -9.35 -17.64
N ILE A 80 24.13 -8.83 -17.42
CA ILE A 80 22.89 -9.52 -17.81
C ILE A 80 22.71 -9.30 -19.32
N GLU A 81 22.50 -10.39 -20.05
CA GLU A 81 22.20 -10.34 -21.48
C GLU A 81 20.96 -9.45 -21.72
N VAL A 82 20.86 -8.86 -22.91
CA VAL A 82 19.62 -8.18 -23.32
C VAL A 82 18.52 -9.24 -23.50
N LEU A 83 17.37 -9.04 -22.86
CA LEU A 83 16.17 -9.84 -23.07
C LEU A 83 15.72 -9.70 -24.53
N ASP A 84 15.55 -10.82 -25.20
CA ASP A 84 15.23 -10.87 -26.62
C ASP A 84 14.35 -12.10 -26.88
N ARG A 85 13.15 -11.83 -27.41
CA ARG A 85 12.13 -12.84 -27.67
C ARG A 85 12.61 -13.88 -28.69
N SER A 86 13.44 -13.48 -29.65
CA SER A 86 14.01 -14.38 -30.67
C SER A 86 15.02 -15.38 -30.10
N LYS A 87 15.65 -15.03 -28.97
CA LYS A 87 16.64 -15.88 -28.28
C LYS A 87 16.02 -16.82 -27.24
N ASN A 88 14.73 -16.66 -26.92
CA ASN A 88 14.05 -17.41 -25.86
C ASN A 88 14.81 -17.38 -24.51
N ASN A 89 15.47 -16.26 -24.18
CA ASN A 89 16.36 -16.14 -23.01
C ASN A 89 15.65 -15.73 -21.71
N TRP A 90 14.32 -15.60 -21.72
CA TRP A 90 13.47 -15.17 -20.59
C TRP A 90 13.80 -15.85 -19.26
N SER A 91 13.92 -17.18 -19.23
CA SER A 91 14.17 -17.93 -17.99
C SER A 91 15.50 -17.53 -17.32
N ASN A 92 16.55 -17.35 -18.13
CA ASN A 92 17.87 -16.97 -17.63
C ASN A 92 17.91 -15.48 -17.25
N TRP A 93 17.33 -14.63 -18.09
CA TRP A 93 17.24 -13.19 -17.88
C TRP A 93 16.46 -12.85 -16.60
N SER A 94 15.26 -13.40 -16.46
CA SER A 94 14.37 -13.12 -15.33
C SER A 94 14.95 -13.61 -14.00
N PHE A 95 15.68 -14.74 -14.01
CA PHE A 95 16.45 -15.22 -12.87
C PHE A 95 17.59 -14.23 -12.50
N ALA A 96 18.38 -13.80 -13.48
CA ALA A 96 19.50 -12.88 -13.24
C ALA A 96 19.05 -11.52 -12.69
N ILE A 97 17.97 -10.95 -13.24
CA ILE A 97 17.36 -9.70 -12.75
C ILE A 97 16.86 -9.86 -11.31
N LYS A 98 16.10 -10.92 -11.01
CA LYS A 98 15.64 -11.22 -9.65
C LYS A 98 16.81 -11.39 -8.68
N LEU A 99 17.90 -12.04 -9.10
CA LEU A 99 19.09 -12.25 -8.28
C LEU A 99 19.78 -10.91 -7.91
N VAL A 100 20.00 -10.02 -8.88
CA VAL A 100 20.59 -8.69 -8.63
C VAL A 100 19.67 -7.84 -7.73
N LEU A 101 18.36 -7.82 -7.99
CA LEU A 101 17.42 -7.05 -7.17
C LEU A 101 17.26 -7.63 -5.74
N ASN A 102 17.44 -8.94 -5.56
CA ASN A 102 17.53 -9.57 -4.23
C ASN A 102 18.80 -9.14 -3.48
N GLN A 103 19.96 -9.06 -4.15
CA GLN A 103 21.20 -8.57 -3.53
C GLN A 103 21.09 -7.12 -3.05
N HIS A 104 20.23 -6.32 -3.70
CA HIS A 104 19.91 -4.95 -3.30
C HIS A 104 18.64 -4.81 -2.44
N LEU A 105 18.02 -5.93 -2.00
CA LEU A 105 16.82 -5.99 -1.14
C LEU A 105 15.58 -5.26 -1.70
N VAL A 106 15.46 -5.15 -3.03
CA VAL A 106 14.35 -4.44 -3.71
C VAL A 106 13.54 -5.27 -4.70
N SER A 107 13.75 -6.60 -4.73
CA SER A 107 12.92 -7.51 -5.54
C SER A 107 11.42 -7.44 -5.20
N GLY A 108 11.05 -7.04 -3.98
CA GLY A 108 9.66 -6.85 -3.56
C GLY A 108 8.88 -5.82 -4.38
N TYR A 109 9.54 -4.89 -5.08
CA TYR A 109 8.89 -3.97 -6.01
C TYR A 109 8.31 -4.70 -7.24
N LEU A 110 9.01 -5.71 -7.77
CA LEU A 110 8.55 -6.48 -8.94
C LEU A 110 7.23 -7.21 -8.67
N MET A 111 7.04 -7.66 -7.43
CA MET A 111 5.86 -8.42 -7.00
C MET A 111 4.76 -7.52 -6.42
N GLY A 112 4.98 -6.19 -6.32
CA GLY A 112 4.08 -5.27 -5.64
C GLY A 112 3.97 -5.47 -4.12
N ALA A 113 4.89 -6.24 -3.52
CA ALA A 113 4.91 -6.50 -2.08
C ALA A 113 5.29 -5.25 -1.26
N ILE A 114 5.92 -4.26 -1.89
CA ILE A 114 6.26 -2.96 -1.30
C ILE A 114 5.30 -1.91 -1.86
N ALA A 115 4.17 -1.71 -1.18
CA ALA A 115 3.19 -0.70 -1.53
C ALA A 115 3.76 0.72 -1.38
N ALA A 116 3.29 1.65 -2.23
CA ALA A 116 3.63 3.07 -2.12
C ALA A 116 3.09 3.65 -0.79
N PRO A 117 3.91 4.32 0.02
CA PRO A 117 3.42 5.05 1.19
C PRO A 117 2.51 6.22 0.81
N ASP A 118 1.61 6.62 1.70
CA ASP A 118 0.86 7.86 1.53
C ASP A 118 1.83 9.07 1.54
N PRO A 119 1.87 9.90 0.47
CA PRO A 119 2.79 11.04 0.37
C PRO A 119 2.47 12.18 1.35
N LEU A 120 1.23 12.30 1.81
CA LEU A 120 0.81 13.31 2.80
C LEU A 120 1.21 12.91 4.22
N LEU A 121 1.17 11.60 4.53
CA LEU A 121 1.53 11.08 5.85
C LEU A 121 3.04 10.77 6.00
N LYS A 122 3.71 10.35 4.92
CA LYS A 122 5.11 9.90 4.94
C LYS A 122 5.90 10.36 3.71
N PRO A 123 6.04 11.68 3.46
CA PRO A 123 6.65 12.22 2.24
C PRO A 123 8.08 11.71 1.98
N GLY A 124 8.92 11.61 3.02
CA GLY A 124 10.29 11.09 2.87
C GLY A 124 10.33 9.60 2.47
N THR A 125 9.45 8.78 3.06
CA THR A 125 9.35 7.35 2.72
C THR A 125 8.78 7.15 1.32
N PHE A 126 7.81 7.99 0.90
CA PHE A 126 7.28 8.01 -0.46
C PHE A 126 8.33 8.42 -1.50
N ASN A 127 9.16 9.43 -1.20
CA ASN A 127 10.26 9.84 -2.07
C ASN A 127 11.26 8.70 -2.28
N ASN A 128 11.67 8.01 -1.21
CA ASN A 128 12.57 6.86 -1.31
C ASN A 128 11.94 5.70 -2.10
N TRP A 129 10.64 5.44 -1.91
CA TRP A 129 9.89 4.45 -2.70
C TRP A 129 9.89 4.80 -4.20
N THR A 130 9.64 6.07 -4.52
CA THR A 130 9.61 6.58 -5.90
C THR A 130 10.98 6.46 -6.57
N LEU A 131 12.06 6.83 -5.87
CA LEU A 131 13.43 6.69 -6.38
C LEU A 131 13.80 5.23 -6.64
N ASN A 132 13.44 4.32 -5.74
CA ASN A 132 13.65 2.88 -5.93
C ASN A 132 12.87 2.36 -7.14
N ASN A 133 11.59 2.72 -7.25
CA ASN A 133 10.73 2.33 -8.36
C ASN A 133 11.32 2.79 -9.71
N ILE A 134 11.70 4.07 -9.82
CA ILE A 134 12.33 4.64 -11.03
C ILE A 134 13.62 3.87 -11.37
N ALA A 135 14.51 3.68 -10.39
CA ALA A 135 15.79 3.01 -10.64
C ALA A 135 15.63 1.55 -11.10
N ILE A 136 14.60 0.84 -10.62
CA ILE A 136 14.27 -0.52 -11.08
C ILE A 136 13.69 -0.48 -12.50
N VAL A 137 12.75 0.42 -12.79
CA VAL A 137 12.19 0.58 -14.15
C VAL A 137 13.32 0.89 -15.15
N SER A 138 14.20 1.85 -14.85
CA SER A 138 15.36 2.16 -15.69
C SER A 138 16.30 0.97 -15.87
N ALA A 139 16.56 0.19 -14.81
CA ALA A 139 17.39 -1.01 -14.90
C ALA A 139 16.77 -2.08 -15.82
N LEU A 140 15.47 -2.32 -15.69
CA LEU A 140 14.71 -3.23 -16.58
C LEU A 140 14.78 -2.76 -18.03
N CYS A 141 14.40 -1.51 -18.33
CA CYS A 141 14.43 -0.97 -19.69
C CYS A 141 15.83 -1.00 -20.32
N SER A 142 16.90 -0.81 -19.52
CA SER A 142 18.30 -0.91 -19.99
C SER A 142 18.75 -2.32 -20.37
N ARG A 143 17.93 -3.34 -20.13
CA ARG A 143 18.23 -4.77 -20.30
C ARG A 143 17.23 -5.50 -21.19
N VAL A 144 16.42 -4.79 -21.97
CA VAL A 144 15.52 -5.37 -23.00
C VAL A 144 15.81 -4.75 -24.37
N THR A 145 15.36 -5.40 -25.47
CA THR A 145 15.53 -4.85 -26.83
C THR A 145 14.85 -3.49 -27.00
N HIS A 146 15.22 -2.74 -28.04
CA HIS A 146 14.51 -1.50 -28.40
C HIS A 146 13.01 -1.75 -28.70
N GLU A 147 12.67 -2.91 -29.28
CA GLU A 147 11.27 -3.31 -29.50
C GLU A 147 10.53 -3.48 -28.16
N ASP A 148 11.12 -4.19 -27.20
CA ASP A 148 10.55 -4.33 -25.85
C ASP A 148 10.48 -2.98 -25.11
N GLN A 149 11.41 -2.04 -25.34
CA GLN A 149 11.35 -0.70 -24.72
C GLN A 149 10.10 0.07 -25.16
N CYS A 150 9.65 -0.07 -26.41
CA CYS A 150 8.40 0.54 -26.88
C CYS A 150 7.16 -0.04 -26.17
N LEU A 151 7.21 -1.30 -25.70
CA LEU A 151 6.13 -1.90 -24.89
C LEU A 151 6.05 -1.32 -23.47
N LEU A 152 7.05 -0.54 -23.04
CA LEU A 152 7.21 -0.03 -21.68
C LEU A 152 7.05 1.50 -21.58
N GLU A 153 6.77 2.20 -22.68
CA GLU A 153 6.75 3.68 -22.75
C GLU A 153 5.76 4.31 -21.73
N ASP A 154 4.55 3.77 -21.63
CA ASP A 154 3.52 4.23 -20.68
C ASP A 154 3.68 3.67 -19.25
N VAL A 155 4.67 2.80 -19.00
CA VAL A 155 4.72 1.97 -17.79
C VAL A 155 5.59 2.61 -16.69
N THR A 156 4.92 3.23 -15.73
CA THR A 156 5.56 4.06 -14.69
C THR A 156 5.98 3.32 -13.41
N ASN A 157 5.61 2.04 -13.23
CA ASN A 157 5.95 1.29 -12.01
C ASN A 157 6.57 -0.08 -12.30
N ALA A 158 7.51 -0.47 -11.43
CA ALA A 158 8.34 -1.67 -11.61
C ALA A 158 7.54 -2.99 -11.63
N LYS A 159 6.40 -3.05 -10.94
CA LYS A 159 5.51 -4.23 -10.98
C LYS A 159 4.87 -4.37 -12.35
N ASN A 160 4.28 -3.29 -12.87
CA ASN A 160 3.67 -3.28 -14.20
C ASN A 160 4.73 -3.52 -15.29
N THR A 161 5.93 -2.94 -15.18
CA THR A 161 7.05 -3.20 -16.11
C THR A 161 7.39 -4.70 -16.12
N TRP A 162 7.46 -5.30 -14.93
CA TRP A 162 7.71 -6.73 -14.77
C TRP A 162 6.59 -7.59 -15.35
N ASP A 163 5.33 -7.28 -15.05
CA ASP A 163 4.14 -8.00 -15.53
C ASP A 163 4.02 -7.94 -17.06
N THR A 164 4.30 -6.78 -17.69
CA THR A 164 4.32 -6.62 -19.16
C THR A 164 5.39 -7.50 -19.80
N LEU A 165 6.60 -7.54 -19.24
CA LEU A 165 7.68 -8.41 -19.74
C LEU A 165 7.37 -9.90 -19.55
N CYS A 166 6.82 -10.28 -18.38
CA CYS A 166 6.25 -11.61 -18.14
C CYS A 166 5.23 -11.97 -19.24
N GLN A 167 4.25 -11.10 -19.49
CA GLN A 167 3.20 -11.35 -20.48
C GLN A 167 3.75 -11.49 -21.91
N HIS A 168 4.76 -10.70 -22.28
CA HIS A 168 5.35 -10.73 -23.62
C HIS A 168 6.22 -11.98 -23.86
N HIS A 169 6.99 -12.41 -22.85
CA HIS A 169 8.04 -13.42 -23.01
C HIS A 169 7.69 -14.80 -22.46
N GLU A 170 6.95 -14.88 -21.35
CA GLU A 170 6.64 -16.16 -20.67
C GLU A 170 5.59 -17.00 -21.43
N LYS A 171 4.80 -16.36 -22.30
CA LYS A 171 3.75 -17.01 -23.11
C LYS A 171 4.25 -17.62 -24.43
N VAL A 172 5.56 -17.55 -24.71
CA VAL A 172 6.15 -17.89 -26.01
C VAL A 172 6.93 -19.21 -25.91
N GLY A 173 6.23 -20.28 -25.52
CA GLY A 173 6.75 -21.64 -25.60
C GLY A 173 6.86 -22.16 -27.06
N PRO A 174 7.23 -23.44 -27.26
CA PRO A 174 7.42 -24.06 -28.58
C PRO A 174 6.26 -23.92 -29.57
N ILE A 175 5.05 -23.63 -29.07
CA ILE A 175 3.83 -23.37 -29.85
C ILE A 175 4.02 -22.21 -30.84
N ALA A 176 4.79 -21.17 -30.50
CA ALA A 176 5.02 -20.05 -31.41
C ALA A 176 5.83 -20.45 -32.66
N GLN A 177 6.77 -21.40 -32.54
CA GLN A 177 7.46 -21.97 -33.69
C GLN A 177 6.52 -22.85 -34.53
N ILE A 178 5.61 -23.60 -33.90
CA ILE A 178 4.64 -24.44 -34.62
C ILE A 178 3.66 -23.57 -35.42
N ILE A 179 3.16 -22.47 -34.86
CA ILE A 179 2.25 -21.55 -35.57
C ILE A 179 2.97 -20.89 -36.75
N LEU A 180 4.21 -20.40 -36.57
CA LEU A 180 5.00 -19.83 -37.66
C LEU A 180 5.33 -20.82 -38.79
N ILE A 181 5.40 -22.13 -38.48
CA ILE A 181 5.56 -23.19 -39.49
C ILE A 181 4.23 -23.49 -40.19
N GLN A 182 3.10 -23.38 -39.49
CA GLN A 182 1.75 -23.62 -40.04
C GLN A 182 1.22 -22.46 -40.89
N GLU A 183 1.73 -21.23 -40.72
CA GLU A 183 1.35 -20.06 -41.55
C GLU A 183 2.14 -19.96 -42.87
N VAL A 184 3.13 -20.84 -43.08
CA VAL A 184 4.01 -20.87 -44.28
C VAL A 184 3.73 -22.10 -45.18
N LEU A 185 2.80 -22.97 -44.79
CA LEU A 185 2.37 -24.19 -45.50
C LEU A 185 0.97 -24.05 -46.09
#